data_AF-A0A2Y9A2L0-F1
#
_entry.id   AF-A0A2Y9A2L0-F1
#
_cell.length_a   1.000
_cell.length_b   1.000
_cell.length_c   1.000
_cell.angle_alpha   90.00
_cell.angle_beta   90.00
_cell.angle_gamma   90.00
#
_symmetry.space_group_name_H-M   'P 1'
#
loop_
_entity.id
_entity.type
_entity.pdbx_description
1 polymer ?
#
loop_
_entity_poly.entity_id
_entity_poly.type
_entity_poly.pdbx_seq_one_letter_code
_entity_poly.pdbx_strand_id
1 'polypeptide(L)'
;MGVGDQLIEAFRLHAKGSRKAARAEALAMRDAVSITDPERVRRAYPHEVSGGMGQRIMIAMMLTSDPDILNADEPTGAPEVSVRRQVLTIMEGLLRDRGMGLIFISHDLNLVAASCDRVLIMYAGRLVETCAGNKLHEAPTDRLAVLDRDAAWAEAPGVLS
;
A
#
# COMPACT_ATOMS: atom_id res chain seq x y z
N MET A 1 -22.69 -3.02 3.00
CA MET A 1 -22.52 -2.48 1.63
C MET A 1 -21.78 -3.51 0.80
N GLY A 2 -22.18 -3.74 -0.45
CA GLY A 2 -21.49 -4.69 -1.34
C GLY A 2 -20.19 -4.10 -1.88
N VAL A 3 -19.29 -4.97 -2.34
CA VAL A 3 -18.00 -4.58 -2.94
C VAL A 3 -18.20 -3.67 -4.16
N GLY A 4 -19.16 -4.00 -5.02
CA GLY A 4 -19.48 -3.17 -6.19
C GLY A 4 -19.95 -1.77 -5.81
N ASP A 5 -20.68 -1.63 -4.71
CA ASP A 5 -21.16 -0.34 -4.23
C ASP A 5 -20.01 0.49 -3.66
N GLN A 6 -19.08 -0.14 -2.94
CA GLN A 6 -17.85 0.49 -2.42
C GLN A 6 -16.99 1.07 -3.55
N LEU A 7 -16.78 0.31 -4.62
CA LEU A 7 -16.03 0.78 -5.80
C LEU A 7 -16.71 1.98 -6.47
N ILE A 8 -18.03 1.93 -6.65
CA ILE A 8 -18.79 3.03 -7.25
C ILE A 8 -18.75 4.28 -6.35
N GLU A 9 -18.86 4.10 -5.04
CA GLU A 9 -18.79 5.19 -4.07
C GLU A 9 -17.42 5.86 -4.09
N ALA A 10 -16.33 5.09 -4.03
CA ALA A 10 -14.97 5.62 -4.12
C ALA A 10 -14.77 6.46 -5.39
N PHE A 11 -15.23 5.97 -6.55
CA PHE A 11 -15.18 6.76 -7.79
C PHE A 11 -15.96 8.07 -7.66
N ARG A 12 -17.19 8.01 -7.15
CA ARG A 12 -18.05 9.20 -7.07
C ARG A 12 -17.53 10.26 -6.12
N LEU A 13 -16.90 9.85 -5.01
CA LEU A 13 -16.34 10.76 -4.02
C LEU A 13 -15.08 11.45 -4.54
N HIS A 14 -14.19 10.72 -5.23
CA HIS A 14 -12.86 11.22 -5.53
C HIS A 14 -12.64 11.63 -6.99
N ALA A 15 -13.29 10.99 -7.98
CA ALA A 15 -13.09 11.28 -9.40
C ALA A 15 -14.12 12.27 -9.99
N LYS A 16 -15.09 12.75 -9.21
CA LYS A 16 -16.14 13.73 -9.59
C LYS A 16 -16.88 13.46 -10.92
N GLY A 17 -16.84 12.23 -11.44
CA GLY A 17 -17.49 11.86 -12.70
C GLY A 17 -18.96 11.46 -12.56
N SER A 18 -19.68 11.45 -13.68
CA SER A 18 -21.07 10.99 -13.73
C SER A 18 -21.19 9.50 -13.33
N ARG A 19 -22.37 9.06 -12.88
CA ARG A 19 -22.62 7.63 -12.54
C ARG A 19 -22.30 6.66 -13.69
N LYS A 20 -22.39 7.13 -14.94
CA LYS A 20 -22.04 6.37 -16.15
C LYS A 20 -20.52 6.26 -16.31
N ALA A 21 -19.78 7.34 -16.09
CA ALA A 21 -18.32 7.34 -16.08
C ALA A 21 -17.77 6.45 -14.95
N ALA A 22 -18.36 6.57 -13.74
CA ALA A 22 -18.01 5.72 -12.60
C ALA A 22 -18.15 4.23 -12.88
N ARG A 23 -19.19 3.84 -13.63
CA ARG A 23 -19.39 2.45 -14.03
C ARG A 23 -18.35 1.98 -15.04
N ALA A 24 -18.01 2.81 -16.02
CA ALA A 24 -16.99 2.47 -17.02
C ALA A 24 -15.61 2.33 -16.37
N GLU A 25 -15.24 3.21 -15.44
CA GLU A 25 -13.97 3.11 -14.73
C GLU A 25 -13.92 1.93 -13.77
N ALA A 26 -15.01 1.65 -13.03
CA ALA A 26 -15.08 0.47 -12.18
C ALA A 26 -14.91 -0.83 -13.00
N LEU A 27 -15.36 -0.84 -14.26
CA LEU A 27 -15.14 -1.91 -15.22
C LEU A 27 -13.70 -1.95 -15.75
N ALA A 28 -13.05 -0.80 -15.97
CA ALA A 28 -11.64 -0.75 -16.39
C ALA A 28 -10.68 -1.16 -15.28
N MET A 29 -10.94 -0.70 -14.04
CA MET A 29 -10.15 -1.05 -12.86
C MET A 29 -10.21 -2.54 -12.52
N ARG A 30 -11.32 -3.18 -12.88
CA ARG A 30 -11.53 -4.64 -12.81
C ARG A 30 -10.47 -5.45 -13.54
N ASP A 31 -10.11 -4.98 -14.73
CA ASP A 31 -9.12 -5.63 -15.59
C ASP A 31 -7.71 -5.27 -15.09
N ALA A 32 -7.52 -4.02 -14.64
CA ALA A 32 -6.26 -3.52 -14.07
C ALA A 32 -5.78 -4.29 -12.82
N VAL A 33 -6.69 -4.75 -11.96
CA VAL A 33 -6.34 -5.52 -10.75
C VAL A 33 -6.61 -7.03 -10.87
N SER A 34 -6.85 -7.52 -12.09
CA SER A 34 -7.04 -8.95 -12.39
C SER A 34 -8.10 -9.63 -11.49
N ILE A 35 -9.28 -9.02 -11.35
CA ILE A 35 -10.39 -9.59 -10.58
C ILE A 35 -11.01 -10.75 -11.39
N THR A 36 -10.94 -11.97 -10.87
CA THR A 36 -11.63 -13.13 -11.42
C THR A 36 -13.13 -13.07 -11.12
N ASP A 37 -13.97 -13.37 -12.11
CA ASP A 37 -15.43 -13.34 -12.04
C ASP A 37 -16.01 -12.04 -11.44
N PRO A 38 -15.96 -10.94 -12.21
CA PRO A 38 -16.27 -9.64 -11.69
C PRO A 38 -17.75 -9.40 -11.40
N GLU A 39 -18.66 -10.09 -12.09
CA GLU A 39 -20.08 -9.97 -11.79
C GLU A 39 -20.42 -10.62 -10.46
N ARG A 40 -19.75 -11.72 -10.11
CA ARG A 40 -19.83 -12.29 -8.76
C ARG A 40 -19.26 -11.33 -7.74
N VAL A 41 -18.04 -10.81 -7.96
CA VAL A 41 -17.39 -9.89 -7.01
C VAL A 41 -18.19 -8.59 -6.82
N ARG A 42 -18.79 -8.05 -7.87
CA ARG A 42 -19.65 -6.85 -7.78
C ARG A 42 -20.83 -7.05 -6.84
N ARG A 43 -21.38 -8.27 -6.78
CA ARG A 43 -22.51 -8.65 -5.92
C ARG A 43 -22.09 -9.17 -4.54
N ALA A 44 -20.80 -9.47 -4.37
CA ALA A 44 -20.25 -10.00 -3.13
C ALA A 44 -20.18 -8.93 -2.03
N TYR A 45 -20.27 -9.38 -0.80
CA TYR A 45 -19.94 -8.62 0.40
C TYR A 45 -18.45 -8.79 0.75
N PRO A 46 -17.86 -7.86 1.54
CA PRO A 46 -16.45 -7.95 1.95
C PRO A 46 -16.06 -9.28 2.63
N HIS A 47 -16.99 -9.92 3.33
CA HIS A 47 -16.75 -11.21 4.00
C HIS A 47 -16.84 -12.42 3.04
N GLU A 48 -17.25 -12.22 1.79
CA GLU A 48 -17.42 -13.28 0.77
C GLU A 48 -16.25 -13.30 -0.24
N VAL A 49 -15.29 -12.39 -0.09
CA VAL A 49 -14.07 -12.33 -0.91
C VAL A 49 -12.86 -12.81 -0.12
N SER A 50 -11.92 -13.47 -0.79
CA SER A 50 -10.65 -13.85 -0.15
C SER A 50 -9.82 -12.60 0.21
N GLY A 51 -8.93 -12.72 1.19
CA GLY A 51 -8.09 -11.58 1.61
C GLY A 51 -7.30 -10.95 0.46
N GLY A 52 -6.69 -11.77 -0.41
CA GLY A 52 -5.99 -11.27 -1.60
C GLY A 52 -6.90 -10.58 -2.62
N MET A 53 -8.15 -11.06 -2.78
CA MET A 53 -9.15 -10.39 -3.63
C MET A 53 -9.58 -9.06 -3.01
N GLY A 54 -9.79 -9.01 -1.69
CA GLY A 54 -10.09 -7.79 -0.94
C GLY A 54 -8.98 -6.72 -1.08
N GLN A 55 -7.72 -7.12 -0.99
CA GLN A 55 -6.58 -6.22 -1.20
C GLN A 55 -6.54 -5.65 -2.62
N ARG A 56 -6.80 -6.48 -3.64
CA ARG A 56 -6.89 -6.02 -5.03
C ARG A 56 -8.03 -5.04 -5.24
N ILE A 57 -9.19 -5.30 -4.65
CA ILE A 57 -10.33 -4.36 -4.64
C ILE A 57 -9.90 -3.04 -3.99
N MET A 58 -9.14 -3.09 -2.90
CA MET A 58 -8.69 -1.87 -2.22
C MET A 58 -7.71 -1.05 -3.05
N ILE A 59 -6.72 -1.70 -3.68
CA ILE A 59 -5.83 -1.04 -4.65
C ILE A 59 -6.66 -0.42 -5.77
N ALA A 60 -7.68 -1.13 -6.28
CA ALA A 60 -8.55 -0.60 -7.30
C ALA A 60 -9.26 0.68 -6.84
N MET A 61 -9.85 0.66 -5.64
CA MET A 61 -10.50 1.83 -5.05
C MET A 61 -9.55 3.02 -4.88
N MET A 62 -8.31 2.77 -4.44
CA MET A 62 -7.30 3.83 -4.25
C MET A 62 -6.85 4.48 -5.57
N LEU A 63 -6.72 3.70 -6.63
CA LEU A 63 -6.28 4.17 -7.95
C LEU A 63 -7.41 4.82 -8.77
N THR A 64 -8.64 4.77 -8.26
CA THR A 64 -9.82 5.27 -8.95
C THR A 64 -9.80 6.79 -9.16
N SER A 65 -9.07 7.53 -8.32
CA SER A 65 -8.94 8.99 -8.40
C SER A 65 -7.71 9.47 -9.15
N ASP A 66 -6.97 8.55 -9.79
CA ASP A 66 -5.69 8.81 -10.45
C ASP A 66 -4.74 9.72 -9.62
N PRO A 67 -4.41 9.34 -8.37
CA PRO A 67 -3.67 10.23 -7.49
C PRO A 67 -2.19 10.33 -7.89
N ASP A 68 -1.56 11.48 -7.66
CA ASP A 68 -0.12 11.63 -7.88
C ASP A 68 0.73 10.76 -6.92
N ILE A 69 0.20 10.50 -5.72
CA ILE A 69 0.88 9.75 -4.66
C ILE A 69 -0.10 8.75 -4.02
N LEU A 70 0.31 7.50 -3.92
CA LEU A 70 -0.37 6.46 -3.16
C LEU A 70 0.29 6.26 -1.79
N ASN A 71 -0.50 6.32 -0.71
CA ASN A 71 -0.04 5.92 0.63
C ASN A 71 -0.61 4.54 0.98
N ALA A 72 0.27 3.57 1.16
CA ALA A 72 -0.07 2.19 1.44
C ALA A 72 0.47 1.79 2.82
N ASP A 73 -0.43 1.81 3.81
CA ASP A 73 -0.15 1.42 5.19
C ASP A 73 -0.43 -0.07 5.40
N GLU A 74 0.62 -0.87 5.51
CA GLU A 74 0.58 -2.34 5.58
C GLU A 74 -0.38 -3.00 4.55
N PRO A 75 -0.25 -2.66 3.25
CA PRO A 75 -1.15 -3.15 2.20
C PRO A 75 -1.13 -4.68 2.03
N THR A 76 -0.13 -5.36 2.59
CA THR A 76 0.09 -6.81 2.44
C THR A 76 -0.23 -7.63 3.70
N GLY A 77 -1.25 -7.26 4.48
CA GLY A 77 -1.71 -8.00 5.67
C GLY A 77 -2.23 -9.43 5.45
N ALA A 78 -2.07 -10.03 4.26
CA ALA A 78 -2.49 -11.40 4.00
C ALA A 78 -1.50 -12.39 4.64
N PRO A 79 -1.95 -13.45 5.31
CA PRO A 79 -1.04 -14.39 5.98
C PRO A 79 -0.11 -15.12 4.98
N GLU A 80 -0.55 -15.35 3.74
CA GLU A 80 0.19 -16.08 2.71
C GLU A 80 1.19 -15.21 1.94
N VAL A 81 2.47 -15.59 1.94
CA VAL A 81 3.58 -14.83 1.32
C VAL A 81 3.45 -14.70 -0.20
N SER A 82 2.89 -15.71 -0.89
CA SER A 82 2.67 -15.71 -2.35
C SER A 82 1.71 -14.60 -2.78
N VAL A 83 0.61 -14.43 -2.04
CA VAL A 83 -0.44 -13.43 -2.29
C VAL A 83 0.11 -12.03 -2.11
N ARG A 84 0.91 -11.77 -1.06
CA ARG A 84 1.52 -10.47 -0.80
C ARG A 84 2.37 -10.00 -1.98
N ARG A 85 3.27 -10.87 -2.46
CA ARG A 85 4.12 -10.56 -3.63
C ARG A 85 3.29 -10.26 -4.86
N GLN A 86 2.26 -11.06 -5.13
CA GLN A 86 1.39 -10.83 -6.28
C GLN A 86 0.67 -9.48 -6.21
N VAL A 87 0.15 -9.11 -5.04
CA VAL A 87 -0.52 -7.83 -4.80
C VAL A 87 0.45 -6.66 -4.98
N LEU A 88 1.67 -6.76 -4.44
CA LEU A 88 2.73 -5.77 -4.65
C LEU A 88 3.11 -5.62 -6.12
N THR A 89 3.32 -6.72 -6.85
CA THR A 89 3.67 -6.65 -8.29
C THR A 89 2.57 -5.96 -9.11
N ILE A 90 1.30 -6.23 -8.81
CA ILE A 90 0.19 -5.53 -9.48
C ILE A 90 0.23 -4.04 -9.15
N MET A 91 0.42 -3.69 -7.88
CA MET A 91 0.48 -2.29 -7.43
C MET A 91 1.64 -1.54 -8.09
N GLU A 92 2.86 -2.10 -8.08
CA GLU A 92 4.05 -1.51 -8.71
C GLU A 92 3.89 -1.34 -10.21
N GLY A 93 3.25 -2.29 -10.90
CA GLY A 93 2.93 -2.15 -12.32
C GLY A 93 2.03 -0.94 -12.57
N LEU A 94 0.94 -0.82 -11.82
CA LEU A 94 -0.03 0.27 -11.96
C LEU A 94 0.58 1.64 -11.63
N LEU A 95 1.41 1.71 -10.59
CA LEU A 95 2.11 2.94 -10.22
C LEU A 95 3.09 3.38 -11.32
N ARG A 96 3.85 2.43 -11.88
CA ARG A 96 4.83 2.69 -12.94
C ARG A 96 4.16 3.18 -14.22
N ASP A 97 3.09 2.50 -14.64
CA ASP A 97 2.37 2.82 -15.88
C ASP A 97 1.71 4.20 -15.81
N ARG A 98 1.37 4.67 -14.61
CA ARG A 98 0.74 5.97 -14.35
C ARG A 98 1.72 7.07 -13.91
N GLY A 99 2.99 6.75 -13.70
CA GLY A 99 4.00 7.69 -13.21
C GLY A 99 3.74 8.21 -11.78
N MET A 100 3.13 7.39 -10.92
CA MET A 100 2.73 7.75 -9.56
C MET A 100 3.83 7.50 -8.54
N GLY A 101 3.85 8.30 -7.47
CA GLY A 101 4.67 8.06 -6.28
C GLY A 101 4.03 7.07 -5.31
N LEU A 102 4.85 6.35 -4.53
CA LEU A 102 4.42 5.43 -3.48
C LEU A 102 5.08 5.76 -2.14
N ILE A 103 4.25 5.91 -1.11
CA ILE A 103 4.66 5.82 0.29
C ILE A 103 4.20 4.45 0.78
N PHE A 104 5.17 3.57 1.09
CA PHE A 104 4.90 2.21 1.54
C PHE A 104 5.38 2.05 2.99
N ILE A 105 4.45 1.73 3.88
CA ILE A 105 4.72 1.48 5.29
C ILE A 105 4.61 -0.02 5.52
N SER A 106 5.71 -0.64 5.96
CA SER A 106 5.69 -2.04 6.36
C SER A 106 6.76 -2.38 7.39
N HIS A 107 6.47 -3.37 8.22
CA HIS A 107 7.46 -4.03 9.08
C HIS A 107 8.28 -5.11 8.35
N ASP A 108 7.91 -5.52 7.13
CA ASP A 108 8.66 -6.50 6.35
C ASP A 108 9.78 -5.84 5.55
N LEU A 109 11.00 -5.90 6.10
CA LEU A 109 12.19 -5.30 5.48
C LEU A 109 12.49 -5.86 4.09
N ASN A 110 12.15 -7.13 3.81
CA ASN A 110 12.43 -7.72 2.49
C ASN A 110 11.50 -7.14 1.43
N LEU A 111 10.23 -6.92 1.76
CA LEU A 111 9.27 -6.28 0.86
C LEU A 111 9.67 -4.82 0.60
N VAL A 112 10.04 -4.09 1.65
CA VAL A 112 10.48 -2.70 1.53
C VAL A 112 11.76 -2.59 0.70
N ALA A 113 12.75 -3.46 0.91
CA ALA A 113 13.99 -3.46 0.12
C ALA A 113 13.77 -3.75 -1.37
N ALA A 114 12.80 -4.60 -1.70
CA ALA A 114 12.49 -4.98 -3.08
C ALA A 114 11.65 -3.93 -3.83
N SER A 115 10.81 -3.18 -3.12
CA SER A 115 9.74 -2.37 -3.73
C SER A 115 10.02 -0.86 -3.71
N CYS A 116 10.93 -0.40 -2.84
CA CYS A 116 11.18 1.03 -2.62
C CYS A 116 12.58 1.47 -3.07
N ASP A 117 12.67 2.63 -3.72
CA ASP A 117 13.95 3.25 -4.05
C ASP A 117 14.69 3.76 -2.81
N ARG A 118 13.95 4.31 -1.85
CA ARG A 118 14.45 4.91 -0.61
C ARG A 118 13.67 4.40 0.59
N VAL A 119 14.39 4.10 1.67
CA VAL A 119 13.83 3.56 2.92
C VAL A 119 14.15 4.50 4.07
N LEU A 120 13.13 4.78 4.86
CA LEU A 120 13.20 5.60 6.06
C LEU A 120 12.91 4.68 7.25
N ILE A 121 13.85 4.60 8.19
CA ILE A 121 13.67 3.82 9.41
C ILE A 121 13.33 4.78 10.54
N MET A 122 12.23 4.52 11.22
CA MET A 122 11.73 5.37 12.29
C MET A 122 11.68 4.63 13.63
N TYR A 123 11.88 5.37 14.71
CA TYR A 123 11.74 4.92 16.09
C TYR A 123 11.23 6.08 16.94
N ALA A 124 10.26 5.82 17.82
CA ALA A 124 9.65 6.84 18.69
C ALA A 124 9.26 8.15 17.97
N GLY A 125 8.70 8.04 16.77
CA GLY A 125 8.25 9.18 15.97
C GLY A 125 9.36 9.99 15.28
N ARG A 126 10.60 9.49 15.29
CA ARG A 126 11.77 10.17 14.72
C ARG A 126 12.47 9.30 13.68
N LEU A 127 13.09 9.96 12.70
CA LEU A 127 13.90 9.30 11.68
C LEU A 127 15.26 8.91 12.26
N VAL A 128 15.57 7.63 12.18
CA VAL A 128 16.76 7.00 12.76
C VAL A 128 17.81 6.78 11.67
N GLU A 129 17.35 6.37 10.49
CA GLU A 129 18.22 6.04 9.36
C GLU A 129 17.50 6.30 8.04
N THR A 130 18.27 6.60 6.99
CA THR A 130 17.80 6.63 5.62
C THR A 130 18.80 5.93 4.71
N CYS A 131 18.33 5.01 3.90
CA CYS A 131 19.17 4.29 2.94
C CYS A 131 18.45 4.08 1.61
N ALA A 132 19.21 3.70 0.58
CA ALA A 132 18.60 3.16 -0.64
C ALA A 132 17.99 1.78 -0.33
N GLY A 133 16.84 1.46 -0.93
CA GLY A 133 16.15 0.20 -0.63
C GLY A 133 16.98 -1.03 -0.92
N ASN A 134 17.72 -1.02 -2.04
CA ASN A 134 18.63 -2.10 -2.41
C ASN A 134 19.85 -2.27 -1.46
N LYS A 135 20.14 -1.29 -0.61
CA LYS A 135 21.22 -1.33 0.38
C LYS A 135 20.74 -1.60 1.80
N LEU A 136 19.43 -1.80 2.00
CA LEU A 136 18.85 -1.98 3.33
C LEU A 136 19.51 -3.14 4.10
N HIS A 137 19.90 -4.22 3.42
CA HIS A 137 20.56 -5.37 4.03
C HIS A 137 22.04 -5.17 4.33
N GLU A 138 22.67 -4.14 3.76
CA GLU A 138 24.07 -3.78 4.00
C GLU A 138 24.21 -2.87 5.22
N ALA A 139 23.09 -2.29 5.70
CA ALA A 139 23.07 -1.41 6.85
C ALA A 139 23.52 -2.15 8.12
N PRO A 140 24.30 -1.50 9.01
CA PRO A 140 24.71 -2.07 10.29
C PRO A 140 23.52 -2.62 11.07
N THR A 141 23.68 -3.77 11.73
CA THR A 141 22.64 -4.37 12.58
C THR A 141 22.29 -3.51 13.78
N ASP A 142 23.22 -2.67 14.22
CA ASP A 142 23.02 -1.73 15.33
C ASP A 142 22.45 -0.39 14.86
N ARG A 143 21.26 -0.45 14.24
CA ARG A 143 20.55 0.74 13.71
C ARG A 143 20.11 1.70 14.82
N LEU A 144 19.99 1.20 16.04
CA LEU A 144 19.61 1.98 17.21
C LEU A 144 20.82 2.62 17.92
N ALA A 145 22.06 2.34 17.50
CA ALA A 145 23.24 3.05 18.02
C ALA A 145 23.18 4.58 17.87
N VAL A 146 22.35 5.10 16.96
CA VAL A 146 22.12 6.54 16.85
C VAL A 146 21.39 7.12 18.07
N LEU A 147 20.59 6.30 18.78
CA LEU A 147 19.94 6.68 20.02
C LEU A 147 20.95 7.00 21.14
N ASP A 148 22.10 6.31 21.14
CA ASP A 148 23.18 6.55 22.11
C ASP A 148 24.07 7.75 21.76
N ARG A 149 24.07 8.18 20.49
CA ARG A 149 25.00 9.21 19.97
C ARG A 149 24.44 10.63 19.99
N ASP A 150 23.13 10.79 20.16
CA ASP A 150 22.48 12.10 20.09
C ASP A 150 21.69 12.38 21.38
N ALA A 151 22.16 13.37 22.12
CA ALA A 151 21.61 13.76 23.42
C ALA A 151 20.12 14.15 23.34
N ALA A 152 19.62 14.54 22.16
CA ALA A 152 18.21 14.84 21.93
C ALA A 152 17.29 13.62 22.11
N TRP A 153 17.82 12.39 22.15
CA TRP A 153 17.06 11.15 22.40
C TRP A 153 16.94 10.78 23.88
N ALA A 154 17.90 11.19 24.72
CA ALA A 154 17.88 10.91 26.15
C ALA A 154 16.70 11.58 26.88
N GLU A 155 16.18 12.68 26.34
CA GLU A 155 15.07 13.45 26.92
C GLU A 155 13.71 13.16 26.25
N ALA A 156 13.65 12.20 25.32
CA ALA A 156 12.43 11.93 24.56
C ALA A 156 11.42 11.09 25.38
N PRO A 157 10.18 11.56 25.59
CA PRO A 157 9.17 10.79 26.31
C PRO A 157 8.82 9.51 25.54
N GLY A 158 8.95 8.35 26.21
CA GLY A 158 8.53 7.04 25.70
C GLY A 158 9.64 6.10 25.20
N VAL A 159 10.92 6.47 25.29
CA VAL A 159 12.05 5.60 24.87
C VAL A 159 12.46 4.61 25.97
N LEU A 160 12.11 4.88 27.23
CA LEU A 160 12.36 4.00 28.37
C LEU A 160 11.13 3.97 29.29
N SER A 161 10.22 3.02 29.06
CA SER A 161 9.26 2.56 30.06
C SER A 161 9.09 1.05 29.96
#